data_AF-A0A1G4R7L7-F1
#
_entry.id   AF-A0A1G4R7L7-F1
#
_cell.length_a   1.000
_cell.length_b   1.000
_cell.length_c   1.000
_cell.angle_alpha   90.00
_cell.angle_beta   90.00
_cell.angle_gamma   90.00
#
_symmetry.space_group_name_H-M   'P 1'
#
loop_
_entity.id
_entity.type
_entity.pdbx_description
1 polymer ?
#
loop_
_entity_poly.entity_id
_entity_poly.type
_entity_poly.pdbx_seq_one_letter_code
_entity_poly.pdbx_strand_id
1 'polypeptide(L)'
;MKVPADLYVASSRLYRGLPEIDYPFHDRDALVTNCGRICIYRKKINISTVLAGQKLGLKEVDDGIWLVSFMHYDLGYIDLEQRTLQTIDNPFGTRSSPM
;
A
#
# COMPACT_ATOMS: atom_id res chain seq x y z
N MET A 1 -39.45 10.83 -5.03
CA MET A 1 -38.11 10.34 -4.66
C MET A 1 -37.38 10.01 -5.95
N LYS A 2 -36.22 10.60 -6.22
CA LYS A 2 -35.44 10.26 -7.42
C LYS A 2 -34.71 8.94 -7.20
N VAL A 3 -34.66 8.08 -8.21
CA VAL A 3 -33.91 6.82 -8.14
C VAL A 3 -32.48 7.00 -8.65
N PRO A 4 -31.52 6.13 -8.29
CA PRO A 4 -30.14 6.26 -8.74
C PRO A 4 -29.97 6.40 -10.26
N ALA A 5 -30.80 5.70 -11.04
CA ALA A 5 -30.80 5.81 -12.50
C ALA A 5 -31.22 7.19 -13.03
N ASP A 6 -31.95 8.00 -12.24
CA ASP A 6 -32.32 9.37 -12.58
C ASP A 6 -31.17 10.37 -12.35
N LEU A 7 -30.15 9.96 -11.58
CA LEU A 7 -29.05 10.82 -11.12
C LEU A 7 -27.71 10.44 -11.75
N TYR A 8 -27.50 9.17 -12.08
CA TYR A 8 -26.22 8.67 -12.60
C TYR A 8 -26.36 8.23 -14.06
N VAL A 9 -25.47 8.75 -14.91
CA VAL A 9 -25.31 8.35 -16.30
C VAL A 9 -23.93 7.70 -16.46
N ALA A 10 -23.82 6.71 -17.35
CA ALA A 10 -22.55 6.08 -17.66
C ALA A 10 -21.52 7.15 -18.08
N SER A 11 -20.34 7.08 -17.47
CA SER A 11 -19.23 7.98 -17.82
C SER A 11 -18.83 7.76 -19.27
N SER A 12 -18.69 8.86 -20.02
CA SER A 12 -18.14 8.83 -21.38
C SER A 12 -16.61 8.59 -21.40
N ARG A 13 -15.95 8.67 -20.23
CA ARG A 13 -14.51 8.43 -20.12
C ARG A 13 -14.23 6.93 -20.20
N LEU A 14 -13.45 6.53 -21.20
CA LEU A 14 -12.99 5.15 -21.35
C LEU A 14 -12.03 4.80 -20.20
N TYR A 15 -12.37 3.76 -19.44
CA TYR A 15 -11.51 3.23 -18.39
C TYR A 15 -10.35 2.46 -19.01
N ARG A 16 -9.12 2.92 -18.78
CA ARG A 16 -7.90 2.33 -19.35
C ARG A 16 -7.24 1.29 -18.44
N GLY A 17 -7.86 0.95 -17.31
CA GLY A 17 -7.24 0.15 -16.26
C GLY A 17 -6.40 0.99 -15.31
N LEU A 18 -5.81 0.30 -14.33
CA LEU A 18 -4.85 0.90 -13.39
C LEU A 18 -3.46 0.91 -14.03
N PRO A 19 -2.67 1.99 -13.86
CA PRO A 19 -1.29 2.00 -14.30
C PRO A 19 -0.45 1.01 -13.49
N GLU A 20 0.65 0.54 -14.07
CA GLU A 20 1.64 -0.22 -13.31
C GLU A 20 2.30 0.70 -12.27
N ILE A 21 2.48 0.20 -11.05
CA ILE A 21 3.11 0.93 -9.95
C ILE A 21 4.61 0.67 -9.99
N ASP A 22 5.39 1.74 -9.99
CA ASP A 22 6.85 1.73 -9.92
C ASP A 22 7.35 2.62 -8.79
N TYR A 23 8.50 2.27 -8.21
CA TYR A 23 9.10 2.92 -7.04
C TYR A 23 10.56 3.35 -7.30
N PRO A 24 10.81 4.29 -8.22
CA PRO A 24 12.16 4.67 -8.64
C PRO A 24 12.99 5.38 -7.57
N PHE A 25 12.35 5.89 -6.51
CA PHE A 25 13.00 6.59 -5.39
C PHE A 25 13.19 5.71 -4.15
N HIS A 26 12.83 4.43 -4.25
CA HIS A 26 13.00 3.43 -3.20
C HIS A 26 14.18 2.54 -3.56
N ASP A 27 14.86 2.02 -2.54
CA ASP A 27 16.02 1.15 -2.76
C ASP A 27 15.60 -0.20 -3.34
N ARG A 28 14.39 -0.68 -2.99
CA ARG A 28 13.82 -1.94 -3.45
C ARG A 28 12.30 -1.87 -3.55
N ASP A 29 11.73 -2.79 -4.32
CA ASP A 29 10.32 -3.12 -4.28
C ASP A 29 10.10 -4.55 -3.74
N ALA A 30 8.95 -4.79 -3.13
CA ALA A 30 8.55 -6.11 -2.67
C ALA A 30 7.07 -6.38 -2.96
N LEU A 31 6.78 -7.55 -3.52
CA LEU A 31 5.43 -8.01 -3.76
C LEU A 31 4.84 -8.64 -2.50
N VAL A 32 3.65 -8.18 -2.10
CA VAL A 32 2.91 -8.75 -0.98
C VAL A 32 2.29 -10.07 -1.41
N THR A 33 2.65 -11.13 -0.71
CA THR A 33 2.09 -12.47 -0.94
C THR A 33 0.62 -12.53 -0.55
N ASN A 34 -0.10 -13.56 -1.01
CA ASN A 34 -1.54 -13.70 -0.77
C ASN A 34 -1.94 -13.74 0.72
N CYS A 35 -1.01 -14.10 1.62
CA CYS A 35 -1.23 -14.08 3.06
C CYS A 35 -0.90 -12.74 3.74
N GLY A 36 -0.69 -11.66 2.96
CA GLY A 36 -0.44 -10.32 3.48
C GLY A 36 0.97 -10.10 4.01
N ARG A 37 1.94 -10.92 3.55
CA ARG A 37 3.34 -10.85 4.01
C ARG A 37 4.27 -10.46 2.88
N ILE A 38 5.33 -9.74 3.22
CA ILE A 38 6.50 -9.56 2.35
C ILE A 38 7.67 -10.40 2.86
N CYS A 39 8.51 -10.81 1.92
CA CYS A 39 9.74 -11.54 2.20
C CYS A 39 10.94 -10.66 1.84
N ILE A 40 11.69 -10.23 2.84
CA ILE A 40 12.88 -9.39 2.67
C ILE A 40 14.01 -9.96 3.55
N TYR A 41 15.24 -10.06 3.03
CA TYR A 41 16.39 -10.62 3.76
C TYR A 41 16.12 -11.98 4.45
N ARG A 42 15.37 -12.88 3.79
CA ARG A 42 14.91 -14.18 4.34
C ARG A 42 14.03 -14.07 5.59
N LYS A 43 13.52 -12.88 5.90
CA LYS A 43 12.55 -12.61 6.96
C LYS A 43 11.16 -12.42 6.36
N LYS A 44 10.16 -12.91 7.08
CA LYS A 44 8.74 -12.77 6.71
C LYS A 44 8.13 -11.71 7.60
N ILE A 45 7.54 -10.68 7.01
CA ILE A 45 7.02 -9.51 7.72
C ILE A 45 5.54 -9.37 7.38
N ASN A 46 4.71 -9.25 8.40
CA ASN A 46 3.27 -9.08 8.22
C ASN A 46 2.99 -7.61 7.87
N ILE A 47 2.30 -7.38 6.74
CA ILE A 47 1.85 -6.07 6.31
C ILE A 47 0.33 -6.01 6.45
N SER A 48 -0.40 -6.53 5.47
CA SER A 48 -1.86 -6.61 5.46
C SER A 48 -2.30 -7.47 4.28
N THR A 49 -3.35 -8.25 4.46
CA THR A 49 -3.97 -9.04 3.37
C THR A 49 -4.63 -8.17 2.31
N VAL A 50 -5.02 -6.95 2.65
CA VAL A 50 -5.63 -5.98 1.71
C VAL A 50 -4.67 -5.60 0.58
N LEU A 51 -3.37 -5.66 0.85
CA LEU A 51 -2.33 -5.33 -0.13
C LEU A 51 -1.84 -6.56 -0.91
N ALA A 52 -2.47 -7.72 -0.77
CA ALA A 52 -2.08 -8.94 -1.49
C ALA A 52 -2.00 -8.71 -3.00
N GLY A 53 -0.90 -9.14 -3.61
CA GLY A 53 -0.62 -8.97 -5.04
C GLY A 53 -0.11 -7.57 -5.44
N GLN A 54 -0.02 -6.63 -4.51
CA GLN A 54 0.53 -5.30 -4.76
C GLN A 54 2.04 -5.24 -4.53
N LYS A 55 2.72 -4.37 -5.28
CA LYS A 55 4.12 -4.00 -5.03
C LYS A 55 4.17 -2.86 -4.02
N LEU A 56 5.09 -2.97 -3.06
CA LEU A 56 5.41 -1.94 -2.07
C LEU A 56 6.82 -1.43 -2.30
N GLY A 57 7.01 -0.12 -2.16
CA GLY A 57 8.32 0.52 -2.15
C GLY A 57 8.96 0.35 -0.77
N LEU A 58 10.24 0.02 -0.75
CA LEU A 58 11.04 -0.19 0.45
C LEU A 58 12.28 0.70 0.39
N LYS A 59 12.41 1.59 1.37
CA LYS A 59 13.54 2.52 1.48
C LYS A 59 14.27 2.31 2.79
N GLU A 60 15.56 2.05 2.75
CA GLU A 60 16.38 1.95 3.95
C GLU A 60 16.60 3.35 4.52
N VAL A 61 16.16 3.54 5.77
CA VAL A 61 16.26 4.84 6.45
C VAL A 61 17.31 4.81 7.57
N ASP A 62 17.59 3.63 8.11
CA ASP A 62 18.65 3.36 9.08
C ASP A 62 19.02 1.86 9.00
N ASP A 63 20.10 1.45 9.66
CA ASP A 63 20.58 0.06 9.63
C ASP A 63 19.49 -0.91 10.13
N GLY A 64 18.97 -1.73 9.21
CA GLY A 64 17.89 -2.66 9.50
C GLY A 64 16.51 -2.04 9.69
N ILE A 65 16.34 -0.73 9.45
CA ILE A 65 15.07 -0.02 9.50
C ILE A 65 14.65 0.44 8.10
N TRP A 66 13.47 0.01 7.67
CA TRP A 66 12.98 0.18 6.31
C TRP A 66 11.64 0.89 6.28
N LEU A 67 11.55 2.05 5.63
CA LEU A 67 10.28 2.69 5.31
C LEU A 67 9.55 1.89 4.22
N VAL A 68 8.27 1.61 4.47
CA VAL A 68 7.37 0.94 3.53
C VAL A 68 6.39 1.96 2.97
N SER A 69 6.33 2.06 1.65
CA SER A 69 5.38 2.94 0.97
C SER A 69 4.50 2.15 0.01
N PHE A 70 3.23 2.55 -0.10
CA PHE A 70 2.32 2.13 -1.14
C PHE A 70 1.88 3.35 -1.95
N MET A 71 2.20 3.37 -3.24
CA MET A 71 2.03 4.54 -4.11
C MET A 71 2.71 5.78 -3.50
N HIS A 72 1.93 6.80 -3.13
CA HIS A 72 2.41 8.05 -2.55
C HIS A 72 2.26 8.10 -1.02
N TYR A 73 1.88 6.99 -0.40
CA TYR A 73 1.60 6.93 1.03
C TYR A 73 2.62 6.05 1.73
N ASP A 74 3.22 6.60 2.77
CA ASP A 74 4.02 5.84 3.70
C ASP A 74 3.10 5.06 4.64
N LEU A 75 3.36 3.76 4.77
CA LEU A 75 2.57 2.86 5.62
C LEU A 75 3.17 2.76 7.02
N GLY A 76 4.49 2.78 7.11
CA GLY A 76 5.19 2.47 8.34
C GLY A 76 6.66 2.13 8.15
N TYR A 77 7.30 1.85 9.28
CA TYR A 77 8.68 1.40 9.35
C TYR A 77 8.72 -0.09 9.68
N ILE A 78 9.56 -0.82 8.98
CA ILE A 78 9.91 -2.19 9.27
C ILE A 78 11.20 -2.21 10.06
N ASP A 79 11.18 -2.90 11.19
CA ASP A 79 12.39 -3.31 11.90
C ASP A 79 12.72 -4.75 11.48
N LEU A 80 13.89 -4.97 10.87
CA LEU A 80 14.32 -6.29 10.44
C LEU A 80 14.63 -7.23 11.61
N GLU A 81 15.07 -6.73 12.76
CA GLU A 81 15.32 -7.54 13.95
C GLU A 81 14.00 -8.05 14.52
N GLN A 82 13.05 -7.15 14.76
CA GLN A 82 11.75 -7.45 15.34
C GLN A 82 10.78 -8.11 14.35
N ARG A 83 10.99 -7.94 13.04
CA ARG A 83 10.10 -8.42 11.96
C ARG A 83 8.69 -7.85 12.06
N THR A 84 8.59 -6.63 12.58
CA THR A 84 7.33 -5.91 12.82
C THR A 84 7.25 -4.71 11.88
N LEU A 85 6.02 -4.37 11.50
CA LEU A 85 5.69 -3.10 10.87
C LEU A 85 5.15 -2.17 11.96
N GLN A 86 5.85 -1.07 12.19
CA GLN A 86 5.38 0.05 13.00
C GLN A 86 4.68 1.03 12.07
N THR A 87 3.36 1.11 12.17
CA THR A 87 2.57 2.01 11.33
C THR A 87 2.82 3.45 11.70
N ILE A 88 2.95 4.34 10.70
CA ILE A 88 2.92 5.78 10.96
C ILE A 88 1.48 6.24 11.23
N ASP A 89 1.34 7.46 11.75
CA ASP A 89 0.05 8.09 11.92
C ASP A 89 -0.74 8.09 10.61
N ASN A 90 -2.04 7.80 10.70
CA ASN A 90 -2.90 7.63 9.53
C ASN A 90 -2.86 8.89 8.63
N PRO A 91 -2.35 8.81 7.38
CA PRO A 91 -2.28 9.96 6.49
C PRO A 91 -3.66 10.48 6.06
N PHE A 92 -4.72 9.69 6.24
CA PHE A 92 -6.10 10.06 5.92
C PHE A 92 -6.84 10.74 7.09
N GLY A 93 -6.23 10.86 8.27
CA GLY A 93 -6.86 11.40 9.49
C GLY A 93 -8.06 10.57 9.98
N THR A 94 -8.83 11.08 10.95
CA THR A 94 -9.99 10.40 11.55
C THR A 94 -11.19 10.25 10.59
N ARG A 95 -11.09 10.74 9.36
CA ARG A 95 -12.17 10.68 8.36
C ARG A 95 -11.85 9.64 7.30
N SER A 96 -12.02 8.37 7.65
CA SER A 96 -12.34 7.37 6.63
C SER A 96 -13.72 7.71 6.07
N SER A 97 -13.81 8.02 4.77
CA SER A 97 -15.10 8.18 4.11
C SER A 97 -15.96 6.93 4.37
N PRO A 98 -17.22 7.09 4.79
CA PRO A 98 -18.11 5.94 4.92
C PRO A 98 -18.25 5.29 3.54
N MET A 99 -18.18 3.95 3.53
CA MET A 99 -18.46 3.12 2.35
C MET A 99 -19.82 3.46 1.72
#